data_AF-A0A8T5NU68-F1
#
_entry.id   AF-A0A8T5NU68-F1
#
_cell.length_a   1.000
_cell.length_b   1.000
_cell.length_c   1.000
_cell.angle_alpha   90.00
_cell.angle_beta   90.00
_cell.angle_gamma   90.00
#
_symmetry.space_group_name_H-M   'P 1'
#
loop_
_entity.id
_entity.type
_entity.pdbx_description
1 polymer ?
#
loop_
_entity_poly.entity_id
_entity_poly.type
_entity_poly.pdbx_seq_one_letter_code
_entity_poly.pdbx_strand_id
1 'polypeptide(L)'
;MTINLSEVGGAYQIFVAEDNSSVYVRLKSNDVIRTDDEFQYTSYIYPRKNRLTAVTYPDGTQTQYQYDLRNNLVQTTQLSGGTITDTTYSDYDIENRLLSSGNTTYEYDNNGNMIL
;
A
#
# COMPACT_ATOMS: atom_id res chain seq x y z
N MET A 1 13.28 -17.44 -8.67
CA MET A 1 12.12 -17.62 -7.78
C MET A 1 11.77 -19.11 -7.76
N THR A 2 12.17 -19.85 -6.75
CA THR A 2 11.79 -21.28 -6.62
C THR A 2 10.46 -21.38 -5.89
N ILE A 3 9.46 -21.95 -6.56
CA ILE A 3 8.06 -21.92 -6.14
C ILE A 3 7.72 -23.23 -5.45
N ASN A 4 7.43 -23.22 -4.15
CA ASN A 4 6.75 -24.33 -3.47
C ASN A 4 5.29 -23.94 -3.25
N LEU A 5 4.42 -24.38 -4.16
CA LEU A 5 2.98 -24.20 -4.06
C LEU A 5 2.42 -25.23 -3.08
N SER A 6 2.17 -24.84 -1.82
CA SER A 6 1.27 -25.60 -0.96
C SER A 6 -0.11 -24.96 -0.98
N GLU A 7 -0.96 -25.44 -1.89
CA GLU A 7 -2.38 -25.15 -1.84
C GLU A 7 -3.01 -26.02 -0.76
N VAL A 8 -3.21 -25.48 0.44
CA VAL A 8 -4.00 -26.17 1.47
C VAL A 8 -5.41 -25.59 1.43
N GLY A 9 -6.32 -26.27 0.72
CA GLY A 9 -7.75 -25.94 0.70
C GLY A 9 -8.14 -24.70 -0.10
N GLY A 10 -7.26 -24.18 -0.96
CA GLY A 10 -7.55 -23.11 -1.91
C GLY A 10 -7.67 -21.70 -1.32
N ALA A 11 -7.55 -21.49 0.00
CA ALA A 11 -7.79 -20.19 0.63
C ALA A 11 -6.58 -19.23 0.58
N TYR A 12 -5.38 -19.76 0.40
CA TYR A 12 -4.14 -18.98 0.41
C TYR A 12 -3.04 -19.61 -0.45
N GLN A 13 -2.05 -18.81 -0.84
CA GLN A 13 -0.80 -19.23 -1.47
C GLN A 13 0.38 -18.79 -0.61
N ILE A 14 1.39 -19.66 -0.44
CA ILE A 14 2.61 -19.36 0.32
C ILE A 14 3.78 -19.20 -0.65
N PHE A 15 4.59 -18.17 -0.45
CA PHE A 15 5.84 -17.94 -1.17
C PHE A 15 6.96 -17.76 -0.15
N VAL A 16 8.13 -18.32 -0.41
CA VAL A 16 9.30 -18.19 0.47
C VAL A 16 10.41 -17.51 -0.32
N ALA A 17 11.08 -16.53 0.30
CA ALA A 17 12.23 -15.87 -0.30
C ALA A 17 13.38 -16.87 -0.52
N GLU A 18 14.21 -16.64 -1.54
CA GLU A 18 15.26 -17.61 -1.94
C GLU A 18 16.34 -17.82 -0.85
N ASP A 19 16.57 -16.79 -0.05
CA ASP A 19 17.44 -16.79 1.12
C ASP A 19 16.75 -17.31 2.38
N ASN A 20 15.49 -17.76 2.27
CA ASN A 20 14.64 -18.22 3.37
C ASN A 20 14.41 -17.16 4.47
N SER A 21 14.66 -15.87 4.19
CA SER A 21 14.55 -14.77 5.16
C SER A 21 13.13 -14.23 5.32
N SER A 22 12.20 -14.63 4.45
CA SER A 22 10.83 -14.12 4.48
C SER A 22 9.83 -15.11 3.89
N VAL A 23 8.63 -15.14 4.46
CA VAL A 23 7.48 -15.88 3.92
C VAL A 23 6.37 -14.90 3.57
N TYR A 24 5.76 -15.09 2.40
CA TYR A 24 4.61 -14.33 1.93
C TYR A 24 3.39 -15.24 1.89
N VAL A 25 2.29 -14.83 2.49
CA VAL A 25 1.00 -15.51 2.41
C VAL A 25 0.03 -14.61 1.66
N ARG A 26 -0.48 -15.07 0.52
CA ARG A 26 -1.52 -14.37 -0.25
C ARG A 26 -2.87 -15.02 0.00
N LEU A 27 -3.83 -14.27 0.52
CA LEU A 27 -5.21 -14.72 0.76
C LEU A 27 -6.11 -14.47 -0.47
N LYS A 28 -7.25 -15.17 -0.60
CA LYS A 28 -8.26 -14.88 -1.65
C LYS A 28 -8.84 -13.46 -1.59
N SER A 29 -8.80 -12.80 -0.42
CA SER A 29 -9.14 -11.38 -0.25
C SER A 29 -8.13 -10.45 -0.92
N ASN A 30 -7.07 -11.00 -1.53
CA ASN A 30 -5.88 -10.31 -2.03
C ASN A 30 -5.05 -9.60 -0.94
N ASP A 31 -5.21 -10.03 0.32
CA ASP A 31 -4.29 -9.63 1.38
C ASP A 31 -2.98 -10.41 1.21
N VAL A 32 -1.85 -9.71 1.32
CA VAL A 32 -0.52 -10.32 1.36
C VAL A 32 0.07 -10.08 2.73
N ILE A 33 0.50 -11.13 3.41
CA ILE A 33 1.17 -11.07 4.70
C ILE A 33 2.64 -11.40 4.46
N ARG A 34 3.56 -10.51 4.83
CA ARG A 34 5.01 -10.76 4.81
C ARG A 34 5.46 -11.00 6.25
N THR A 35 6.11 -12.13 6.52
CA THR A 35 6.77 -12.40 7.81
C THR A 35 8.28 -12.28 7.68
N ASP A 36 8.92 -11.78 8.73
CA ASP A 36 10.36 -11.96 8.95
C ASP A 36 10.66 -13.24 9.74
N ASP A 37 11.91 -13.45 10.11
CA ASP A 37 12.42 -14.58 10.89
C ASP A 37 11.96 -14.58 12.35
N GLU A 38 11.42 -13.46 12.85
CA GLU A 38 10.90 -13.29 14.21
C GLU A 38 9.37 -13.47 14.29
N PHE A 39 8.72 -13.90 13.20
CA PHE A 39 7.26 -14.01 13.06
C PHE A 39 6.50 -12.68 13.23
N GLN A 40 7.19 -11.55 13.12
CA GLN A 40 6.50 -10.27 12.96
C GLN A 40 5.97 -10.18 11.53
N TYR A 41 4.77 -9.64 11.37
CA TYR A 41 4.12 -9.59 10.07
C TYR A 41 3.65 -8.19 9.70
N THR A 42 3.94 -7.83 8.45
CA THR A 42 3.31 -6.69 7.79
C THR A 42 2.26 -7.22 6.84
N SER A 43 1.02 -6.77 6.98
CA SER A 43 -0.07 -7.13 6.06
C SER A 43 -0.35 -5.99 5.08
N TYR A 44 -0.67 -6.37 3.85
CA TYR A 44 -0.95 -5.47 2.73
C TYR A 44 -2.30 -5.86 2.13
N ILE A 45 -3.24 -4.93 2.04
CA ILE A 45 -4.58 -5.17 1.51
C ILE A 45 -4.65 -4.65 0.08
N TYR A 46 -4.95 -5.52 -0.89
CA TYR A 46 -5.11 -5.16 -2.30
C TYR A 46 -6.51 -5.50 -2.83
N PRO A 47 -7.54 -4.67 -2.66
CA PRO A 47 -8.87 -4.95 -3.19
C PRO A 47 -8.85 -5.13 -4.72
N ARG A 48 -10.00 -5.56 -5.28
CA ARG A 48 -10.20 -5.72 -6.73
C ARG A 48 -9.60 -4.51 -7.47
N LYS A 49 -8.71 -4.80 -8.44
CA LYS A 49 -7.82 -3.89 -9.21
C LYS A 49 -6.35 -3.82 -8.76
N ASN A 50 -5.88 -4.70 -7.85
CA ASN A 50 -4.45 -4.79 -7.47
C ASN A 50 -3.84 -3.46 -6.97
N ARG A 51 -4.63 -2.61 -6.33
CA ARG A 51 -4.16 -1.36 -5.71
C ARG A 51 -4.00 -1.57 -4.22
N LEU A 52 -2.89 -1.14 -3.63
CA LEU A 52 -2.66 -1.23 -2.19
C LEU A 52 -3.57 -0.23 -1.46
N THR A 53 -4.50 -0.69 -0.62
CA THR A 53 -5.39 0.22 0.14
C THR A 53 -5.12 0.25 1.63
N ALA A 54 -4.35 -0.70 2.16
CA ALA A 54 -3.89 -0.61 3.54
C ALA A 54 -2.60 -1.40 3.77
N VAL A 55 -1.79 -0.91 4.69
CA VAL A 55 -0.64 -1.60 5.29
C VAL A 55 -0.82 -1.61 6.79
N THR A 56 -0.76 -2.77 7.42
CA THR A 56 -0.71 -2.90 8.89
C THR A 56 0.65 -3.44 9.30
N TYR A 57 1.31 -2.75 10.22
CA TYR A 57 2.64 -3.08 10.72
C TYR A 57 2.58 -3.93 12.00
N PRO A 58 3.69 -4.59 12.38
CA PRO A 58 3.74 -5.44 13.57
C PRO A 58 3.40 -4.72 14.89
N ASP A 59 3.69 -3.43 14.98
CA ASP A 59 3.38 -2.59 16.14
C ASP A 59 1.90 -2.18 16.25
N GLY A 60 1.06 -2.63 15.30
CA GLY A 60 -0.36 -2.33 15.23
C GLY A 60 -0.69 -0.97 14.59
N THR A 61 0.32 -0.22 14.14
CA THR A 61 0.08 0.97 13.31
C THR A 61 -0.41 0.56 11.92
N GLN A 62 -1.20 1.43 11.29
CA GLN A 62 -1.77 1.18 9.98
C GLN A 62 -1.68 2.44 9.11
N THR A 63 -1.42 2.25 7.82
CA THR A 63 -1.60 3.28 6.80
C THR A 63 -2.67 2.82 5.82
N GLN A 64 -3.67 3.66 5.56
CA GLN A 64 -4.72 3.43 4.56
C GLN A 64 -4.58 4.40 3.40
N TYR A 65 -4.93 3.93 2.19
CA TYR A 65 -4.79 4.69 0.95
C TYR A 65 -6.11 4.74 0.18
N GLN A 66 -6.48 5.92 -0.31
CA GLN A 66 -7.62 6.08 -1.23
C GLN A 66 -7.17 6.67 -2.56
N TYR A 67 -7.75 6.13 -3.63
CA TYR A 67 -7.41 6.51 -4.99
C TYR A 67 -8.65 6.99 -5.73
N ASP A 68 -8.46 7.96 -6.61
CA ASP A 68 -9.50 8.37 -7.55
C ASP A 68 -9.69 7.34 -8.70
N LEU A 69 -10.58 7.68 -9.63
CA LEU A 69 -10.86 6.86 -10.82
C LEU A 69 -9.68 6.81 -11.81
N ARG A 70 -8.79 7.80 -11.79
CA ARG A 70 -7.59 7.91 -12.63
C ARG A 70 -6.37 7.19 -12.03
N ASN A 71 -6.50 6.60 -10.83
CA ASN A 71 -5.44 5.96 -10.03
C ASN A 71 -4.53 6.94 -9.27
N ASN A 72 -4.92 8.20 -9.11
CA ASN A 72 -4.16 9.12 -8.29
C ASN A 72 -4.41 8.84 -6.81
N LEU A 73 -3.37 8.85 -5.98
CA LEU A 73 -3.48 8.73 -4.53
C LEU A 73 -3.99 10.06 -3.97
N VAL A 74 -5.24 10.11 -3.52
CA VAL A 74 -5.90 11.35 -3.08
C VAL A 74 -6.01 11.48 -1.57
N GLN A 75 -5.82 10.37 -0.83
CA GLN A 75 -5.82 10.38 0.62
C GLN A 75 -4.92 9.30 1.18
N THR A 76 -4.12 9.67 2.18
CA THR A 76 -3.40 8.76 3.07
C THR A 76 -3.88 8.99 4.50
N THR A 77 -4.30 7.94 5.20
CA THR A 77 -4.74 8.01 6.60
C THR A 77 -3.85 7.12 7.45
N GLN A 78 -3.23 7.68 8.48
CA GLN A 78 -2.45 6.94 9.45
C GLN A 78 -3.29 6.64 10.68
N LEU A 79 -3.17 5.42 11.21
CA LEU A 79 -3.84 4.98 12.42
C LEU A 79 -2.86 4.35 13.40
N SER A 80 -3.10 4.56 14.69
CA SER A 80 -2.45 3.86 15.79
C SER A 80 -3.52 3.30 16.73
N GLY A 81 -3.48 1.99 16.98
CA GLY A 81 -4.51 1.31 17.77
C GLY A 81 -5.93 1.49 17.24
N GLY A 82 -6.09 1.62 15.91
CA GLY A 82 -7.38 1.86 15.25
C GLY A 82 -7.90 3.30 15.32
N THR A 83 -7.14 4.23 15.92
CA THR A 83 -7.48 5.65 15.96
C THR A 83 -6.69 6.41 14.90
N ILE A 84 -7.35 7.31 14.17
CA ILE A 84 -6.69 8.18 13.18
C ILE A 84 -5.72 9.12 13.91
N THR A 85 -4.45 9.07 13.54
CA THR A 85 -3.41 9.96 14.07
C THR A 85 -3.04 11.06 13.09
N ASP A 86 -3.18 10.80 11.79
CA ASP A 86 -2.90 11.78 10.73
C ASP A 86 -3.72 11.48 9.47
N THR A 87 -3.97 12.51 8.66
CA THR A 87 -4.59 12.38 7.35
C THR A 87 -4.04 13.42 6.38
N THR A 88 -3.46 12.92 5.29
CA THR A 88 -2.91 13.73 4.21
C THR A 88 -3.81 13.59 2.98
N TYR A 89 -4.24 14.73 2.43
CA TYR A 89 -4.96 14.79 1.16
C TYR A 89 -4.03 15.25 0.05
N SER A 90 -4.32 14.83 -1.18
CA SER A 90 -3.59 15.23 -2.36
C SER A 90 -4.53 15.59 -3.51
N ASP A 91 -4.26 16.71 -4.17
CA ASP A 91 -4.99 17.17 -5.34
C ASP A 91 -4.14 17.03 -6.60
N TYR A 92 -4.80 16.80 -7.73
CA TYR A 92 -4.17 16.65 -9.03
C TYR A 92 -4.89 17.49 -10.07
N ASP A 93 -4.16 17.95 -11.07
CA ASP A 93 -4.75 18.64 -12.21
C ASP A 93 -5.33 17.67 -13.26
N ILE A 94 -5.81 18.24 -14.36
CA ILE A 94 -6.42 17.47 -15.46
C ILE A 94 -5.41 16.58 -16.20
N GLU A 95 -4.12 16.87 -16.09
CA GLU A 95 -3.02 16.12 -16.70
C GLU A 95 -2.42 15.07 -15.73
N ASN A 96 -3.05 14.84 -14.57
CA ASN A 96 -2.58 13.99 -13.47
C ASN A 96 -1.26 14.44 -12.84
N ARG A 97 -0.96 15.74 -12.85
CA ARG A 97 0.17 16.31 -12.10
C ARG A 97 -0.29 16.67 -10.69
N LEU A 98 0.54 16.39 -9.69
CA LEU A 98 0.23 16.62 -8.29
C LEU A 98 0.24 18.13 -8.01
N LEU A 99 -0.87 18.70 -7.56
CA LEU A 99 -0.99 20.12 -7.20
C LEU A 99 -0.75 20.38 -5.72
N SER A 100 -1.13 19.43 -4.86
CA SER A 100 -0.99 19.55 -3.42
C SER A 100 -0.77 18.19 -2.78
N SER A 101 -0.04 18.15 -1.66
CA SER A 101 -0.03 17.02 -0.75
C SER A 101 0.20 17.49 0.68
N GLY A 102 -0.81 17.33 1.52
CA GLY A 102 -0.83 17.93 2.85
C GLY A 102 -0.69 19.45 2.76
N ASN A 103 0.34 20.00 3.39
CA ASN A 103 0.62 21.45 3.38
C ASN A 103 1.58 21.88 2.26
N THR A 104 2.06 20.95 1.43
CA THR A 104 2.94 21.26 0.31
C THR A 104 2.10 21.49 -0.94
N THR A 105 2.41 22.53 -1.69
CA THR A 105 1.79 22.84 -2.98
C THR A 105 2.85 22.78 -4.06
N TYR A 106 2.44 22.43 -5.27
CA TYR A 106 3.30 22.30 -6.43
C TYR A 106 2.72 23.11 -7.58
N GLU A 107 3.60 23.80 -8.31
CA GLU A 107 3.23 24.56 -9.50
C GLU A 107 4.01 24.07 -10.72
N TYR A 108 3.38 24.18 -11.89
CA TYR A 108 3.98 23.78 -13.16
C TYR A 108 3.90 24.91 -14.17
N ASP A 109 4.95 25.05 -14.97
CA ASP A 109 4.94 25.93 -16.13
C ASP A 109 4.11 25.33 -17.29
N ASN A 110 3.92 26.10 -18.36
CA ASN A 110 3.19 25.66 -19.56
C ASN A 110 3.86 24.49 -20.31
N ASN A 111 5.13 24.20 -20.02
CA ASN A 111 5.88 23.08 -20.60
C ASN A 111 5.80 21.83 -19.71
N GLY A 112 5.16 21.93 -18.54
CA GLY A 112 5.02 20.84 -17.57
C GLY A 112 6.19 20.67 -16.61
N ASN A 113 7.10 21.64 -16.53
CA ASN A 113 8.18 21.62 -15.55
C ASN A 113 7.68 22.13 -14.20
N MET A 114 8.04 21.44 -13.12
CA MET A 114 7.74 21.88 -11.75
C MET A 114 8.58 23.12 -11.42
N ILE A 115 7.94 24.16 -10.87
CA ILE A 115 8.58 25.44 -10.55
C ILE A 115 8.57 25.79 -9.06
N LEU A 116 7.70 25.14 -8.27
CA LEU A 116 7.60 25.28 -6.82
C LEU A 116 7.26 23.92 -6.20
#